data_AF-A0A556N6Z0-F1
#
_entry.id   AF-A0A556N6Z0-F1
#
_cell.length_a   1.000
_cell.length_b   1.000
_cell.length_c   1.000
_cell.angle_alpha   90.00
_cell.angle_beta   90.00
_cell.angle_gamma   90.00
#
_symmetry.space_group_name_H-M   'P 1'
#
loop_
_entity.id
_entity.type
_entity.pdbx_description
1 polymer ?
#
loop_
_entity_poly.entity_id
_entity_poly.type
_entity_poly.pdbx_seq_one_letter_code
_entity_poly.pdbx_strand_id
1 'polypeptide(L)'
;MNTTQTMVKLILDRWEASMHNCDTLLKELSDDQLQQEAAPGKNRGIYLLGHLIAVHDNMLPLLNFGEKQYPDLTKPFIESPDKAVGEIPSARELRAIWDKQKAHLKTEMDRVKAEDWFGRHTAVSEEDFAKEPHRNKLNIILTRTTHLAYHTGQLIYLK
;
A
#
# COMPACT_ATOMS: atom_id res chain seq x y z
N MET A 1 24.21 -9.39 -11.71
CA MET A 1 23.66 -8.44 -10.72
C MET A 1 24.74 -8.11 -9.70
N ASN A 2 24.93 -6.83 -9.40
CA ASN A 2 25.77 -6.40 -8.26
C ASN A 2 24.97 -6.42 -6.94
N THR A 3 25.62 -6.15 -5.81
CA THR A 3 24.98 -6.15 -4.49
C THR A 3 23.79 -5.20 -4.39
N THR A 4 23.90 -3.99 -4.96
CA THR A 4 22.82 -2.98 -5.00
C THR A 4 21.59 -3.53 -5.72
N GLN A 5 21.77 -4.08 -6.92
CA GLN A 5 20.70 -4.69 -7.71
C GLN A 5 20.07 -5.90 -6.99
N THR A 6 20.89 -6.72 -6.32
CA THR A 6 20.40 -7.86 -5.53
C THR A 6 19.55 -7.39 -4.35
N MET A 7 19.98 -6.38 -3.59
CA MET A 7 19.22 -5.84 -2.46
C MET A 7 17.86 -5.27 -2.89
N VAL A 8 17.86 -4.46 -3.96
CA VAL A 8 16.61 -3.92 -4.52
C VAL A 8 15.70 -5.05 -4.94
N LYS A 9 16.22 -6.03 -5.70
CA LYS A 9 15.42 -7.16 -6.16
C LYS A 9 14.81 -7.94 -5.00
N LEU A 10 15.54 -8.22 -3.92
CA LEU A 10 15.01 -8.93 -2.76
C LEU A 10 13.82 -8.23 -2.12
N ILE A 11 13.89 -6.90 -1.99
CA ILE A 11 12.81 -6.10 -1.37
C ILE A 11 11.62 -5.99 -2.32
N LEU A 12 11.85 -5.74 -3.61
CA LEU A 12 10.78 -5.66 -4.60
C LEU A 12 10.07 -7.01 -4.80
N ASP A 13 10.81 -8.12 -4.85
CA ASP A 13 10.23 -9.46 -4.94
C ASP A 13 9.36 -9.77 -3.69
N ARG A 14 9.79 -9.30 -2.50
CA ARG A 14 8.98 -9.47 -1.29
C ARG A 14 7.71 -8.63 -1.31
N TRP A 15 7.78 -7.38 -1.81
CA TRP A 15 6.61 -6.54 -2.05
C TRP A 15 5.63 -7.20 -3.02
N GLU A 16 6.12 -7.67 -4.17
CA GLU A 16 5.30 -8.35 -5.18
C GLU A 16 4.62 -9.59 -4.62
N ALA A 17 5.34 -10.41 -3.84
CA ALA A 17 4.77 -11.57 -3.17
C ALA A 17 3.68 -11.19 -2.15
N SER A 18 3.87 -10.13 -1.36
CA SER A 18 2.82 -9.63 -0.44
C SER A 18 1.61 -9.09 -1.19
N MET A 19 1.81 -8.34 -2.27
CA MET A 19 0.73 -7.88 -3.14
C MET A 19 -0.05 -9.05 -3.74
N HIS A 20 0.64 -10.08 -4.22
CA HIS A 20 0.01 -11.29 -4.76
C HIS A 20 -0.83 -12.04 -3.71
N ASN A 21 -0.32 -12.19 -2.49
CA ASN A 21 -1.04 -12.85 -1.39
C ASN A 21 -2.32 -12.08 -1.02
N CYS A 22 -2.21 -10.76 -0.87
CA CYS A 22 -3.37 -9.90 -0.60
C CYS A 22 -4.39 -9.94 -1.74
N ASP A 23 -3.91 -9.87 -2.99
CA ASP A 23 -4.75 -9.90 -4.18
C ASP A 23 -5.53 -11.22 -4.33
N THR A 24 -4.86 -12.34 -4.07
CA THR A 24 -5.47 -13.67 -4.07
C THR A 24 -6.56 -13.76 -3.01
N LEU A 25 -6.25 -13.34 -1.77
CA LEU A 25 -7.24 -13.34 -0.69
C LEU A 25 -8.45 -12.45 -1.02
N LEU A 26 -8.22 -11.24 -1.51
CA LEU A 26 -9.30 -10.34 -1.90
C LEU A 26 -10.21 -10.97 -2.96
N LYS A 27 -9.67 -11.71 -3.93
CA LYS A 27 -10.45 -12.42 -4.96
C LYS A 27 -11.30 -13.56 -4.41
N GLU A 28 -10.89 -14.17 -3.31
CA GLU A 28 -11.65 -15.25 -2.64
C GLU A 28 -12.78 -14.72 -1.76
N LEU A 29 -12.62 -13.53 -1.16
CA LEU A 29 -13.64 -12.90 -0.32
C LEU A 29 -14.79 -12.35 -1.17
N SER A 30 -16.02 -12.60 -0.77
CA SER A 30 -17.20 -11.95 -1.34
C SER A 30 -17.33 -10.50 -0.90
N ASP A 31 -18.15 -9.72 -1.60
CA ASP A 31 -18.45 -8.34 -1.21
C ASP A 31 -19.17 -8.29 0.16
N ASP A 32 -20.00 -9.29 0.49
CA ASP A 32 -20.66 -9.41 1.79
C ASP A 32 -19.67 -9.75 2.91
N GLN A 33 -18.67 -10.59 2.65
CA GLN A 33 -17.59 -10.88 3.60
C GLN A 33 -16.76 -9.62 3.88
N LEU A 34 -16.52 -8.77 2.88
CA LEU A 34 -15.85 -7.49 3.10
C LEU A 34 -16.67 -6.52 3.99
N GLN A 35 -17.99 -6.65 4.07
CA GLN A 35 -18.77 -5.83 5.00
C GLN A 35 -18.64 -6.27 6.46
N GLN A 36 -18.12 -7.47 6.73
CA GLN A 36 -17.97 -7.98 8.09
C GLN A 36 -16.72 -7.42 8.77
N GLU A 37 -16.78 -7.33 10.10
CA GLU A 37 -15.61 -7.05 10.93
C GLU A 37 -14.64 -8.23 10.88
N ALA A 38 -13.34 -7.96 10.76
CA ALA A 38 -12.31 -9.00 10.81
C ALA A 38 -12.32 -9.78 12.15
N ALA A 39 -12.76 -9.13 13.23
CA ALA A 39 -13.02 -9.72 14.53
C ALA A 39 -13.96 -8.79 15.32
N PRO A 40 -14.62 -9.24 16.41
CA PRO A 40 -15.54 -8.39 17.16
C PRO A 40 -14.92 -7.04 17.58
N GLY A 41 -15.54 -5.94 17.14
CA GLY A 41 -15.10 -4.58 17.41
C GLY A 41 -13.83 -4.15 16.66
N LYS A 42 -13.42 -4.89 15.62
CA LYS A 42 -12.32 -4.52 14.72
C LYS A 42 -12.84 -3.98 13.39
N ASN A 43 -11.93 -3.45 12.58
CA ASN A 43 -12.27 -2.88 11.28
C ASN A 43 -12.94 -3.91 10.37
N ARG A 44 -13.88 -3.44 9.56
CA ARG A 44 -14.48 -4.19 8.47
C ARG A 44 -13.48 -4.43 7.34
N GLY A 45 -13.64 -5.53 6.61
CA GLY A 45 -12.81 -5.85 5.44
C GLY A 45 -12.79 -4.73 4.39
N ILE A 46 -13.93 -4.09 4.17
CA ILE A 46 -14.10 -2.97 3.23
C ILE A 46 -13.28 -1.75 3.66
N TYR A 47 -13.20 -1.50 4.97
CA TYR A 47 -12.36 -0.45 5.52
C TYR A 47 -10.88 -0.77 5.32
N LEU A 48 -10.47 -2.02 5.57
CA LEU A 48 -9.08 -2.45 5.36
C LEU A 48 -8.67 -2.36 3.89
N LEU A 49 -9.55 -2.72 2.95
CA LEU A 49 -9.30 -2.55 1.52
C LEU A 49 -9.13 -1.08 1.14
N GLY A 50 -10.07 -0.21 1.53
CA GLY A 50 -9.97 1.23 1.27
C GLY A 50 -8.74 1.87 1.92
N HIS A 51 -8.38 1.41 3.13
CA HIS A 51 -7.18 1.84 3.85
C HIS A 51 -5.90 1.50 3.10
N LEU A 52 -5.76 0.26 2.64
CA LEU A 52 -4.60 -0.16 1.85
C LEU A 52 -4.49 0.64 0.56
N ILE A 53 -5.62 0.88 -0.13
CA ILE A 53 -5.66 1.74 -1.32
C ILE A 53 -5.16 3.15 -0.99
N ALA A 54 -5.71 3.80 0.03
CA ALA A 54 -5.33 5.18 0.38
C ALA A 54 -3.86 5.28 0.82
N VAL A 55 -3.35 4.28 1.54
CA VAL A 55 -1.93 4.22 1.96
C VAL A 55 -1.00 4.02 0.77
N HIS A 56 -1.38 3.18 -0.20
CA HIS A 56 -0.64 2.98 -1.44
C HIS A 56 -0.71 4.23 -2.33
N ASP A 57 -1.81 4.98 -2.31
CA ASP A 57 -1.94 6.23 -3.06
C ASP A 57 -0.98 7.30 -2.51
N ASN A 58 -0.83 7.35 -1.19
CA ASN A 58 0.16 8.21 -0.53
C ASN A 58 1.61 7.85 -0.89
N MET A 59 1.87 6.65 -1.42
CA MET A 59 3.22 6.30 -1.88
C MET A 59 3.61 7.07 -3.14
N LEU A 60 2.66 7.47 -3.98
CA LEU A 60 2.94 8.16 -5.24
C LEU A 60 3.71 9.48 -5.01
N PRO A 61 3.20 10.45 -4.23
CA PRO A 61 3.95 11.66 -3.96
C PRO A 61 5.19 11.40 -3.09
N LEU A 62 5.14 10.38 -2.21
CA LEU A 62 6.26 10.05 -1.33
C LEU A 62 7.49 9.54 -2.09
N LEU A 63 7.27 8.73 -3.13
CA LEU A 63 8.31 8.14 -3.97
C LEU A 63 8.67 9.00 -5.18
N ASN A 64 7.99 10.15 -5.34
CA ASN A 64 8.09 11.04 -6.49
C ASN A 64 7.64 10.35 -7.80
N PHE A 65 6.54 9.61 -7.74
CA PHE A 65 5.85 8.98 -8.88
C PHE A 65 4.65 9.80 -9.39
N GLY A 66 4.38 10.95 -8.78
CA GLY A 66 3.30 11.85 -9.15
C GLY A 66 2.35 12.13 -7.99
N GLU A 67 1.27 12.85 -8.29
CA GLU A 67 0.21 13.16 -7.32
C GLU A 67 -0.64 11.92 -6.97
N LYS A 68 -1.37 12.01 -5.86
CA LYS A 68 -2.39 11.03 -5.48
C LYS A 68 -3.44 10.87 -6.59
N GLN A 69 -3.83 9.64 -6.90
CA GLN A 69 -4.87 9.35 -7.90
C GLN A 69 -6.27 9.33 -7.30
N TYR A 70 -6.38 9.06 -6.00
CA TYR A 70 -7.63 8.90 -5.28
C TYR A 70 -7.61 9.69 -3.95
N PRO A 71 -7.36 11.02 -3.99
CA PRO A 71 -7.20 11.83 -2.79
C PRO A 71 -8.42 11.77 -1.85
N ASP A 72 -9.62 11.62 -2.41
CA ASP A 72 -10.89 11.55 -1.68
C ASP A 72 -10.99 10.34 -0.74
N LEU A 73 -10.18 9.30 -0.95
CA LEU A 73 -10.11 8.14 -0.06
C LEU A 73 -9.34 8.43 1.24
N THR A 74 -8.59 9.53 1.31
CA THR A 74 -7.79 9.89 2.50
C THR A 74 -8.69 10.08 3.72
N LYS A 75 -9.75 10.89 3.60
CA LYS A 75 -10.64 11.18 4.72
C LYS A 75 -11.31 9.93 5.31
N PRO A 76 -12.00 9.09 4.53
CA PRO A 76 -12.71 7.93 5.06
C PRO A 76 -11.82 6.78 5.51
N PHE A 77 -10.59 6.64 4.97
CA PHE A 77 -9.77 5.45 5.21
C PHE A 77 -8.41 5.71 5.88
N ILE A 78 -8.06 6.97 6.15
CA ILE A 78 -6.84 7.35 6.89
C ILE A 78 -7.18 8.25 8.07
N GLU A 79 -7.93 9.34 7.83
CA GLU A 79 -8.18 10.36 8.86
C GLU A 79 -9.31 9.99 9.81
N SER A 80 -10.19 9.08 9.39
CA SER A 80 -11.37 8.66 10.15
C SER A 80 -11.29 7.16 10.42
N PRO A 81 -11.63 6.69 11.64
CA PRO A 81 -11.72 5.27 11.91
C PRO A 81 -12.92 4.65 11.17
N ASP A 82 -12.95 3.32 11.12
CA ASP A 82 -14.06 2.60 10.51
C ASP A 82 -15.41 3.01 11.13
N LYS A 83 -16.44 3.07 10.28
CA LYS A 83 -17.83 3.47 10.60
C LYS A 83 -18.02 4.94 10.99
N ALA A 84 -16.96 5.76 11.04
CA ALA A 84 -17.09 7.19 11.34
C ALA A 84 -17.61 8.01 10.15
N VAL A 85 -17.30 7.58 8.92
CA VAL A 85 -17.84 8.18 7.69
C VAL A 85 -18.99 7.34 7.18
N GLY A 86 -20.16 7.97 6.99
CA GLY A 86 -21.40 7.28 6.62
C GLY A 86 -21.41 6.72 5.20
N GLU A 87 -20.84 7.46 4.24
CA GLU A 87 -20.77 7.04 2.84
C GLU A 87 -19.32 6.75 2.44
N ILE A 88 -19.07 5.51 2.02
CA ILE A 88 -17.81 5.06 1.46
C ILE A 88 -18.08 4.34 0.12
N PRO A 89 -17.11 4.28 -0.80
CA PRO A 89 -17.29 3.55 -2.05
C PRO A 89 -17.63 2.07 -1.81
N SER A 90 -18.39 1.48 -2.72
CA SER A 90 -18.76 0.07 -2.66
C SER A 90 -17.55 -0.86 -2.79
N ALA A 91 -17.70 -2.11 -2.33
CA ALA A 91 -16.65 -3.12 -2.48
C ALA A 91 -16.22 -3.30 -3.94
N ARG A 92 -17.17 -3.32 -4.89
CA ARG A 92 -16.91 -3.36 -6.33
C ARG A 92 -16.07 -2.18 -6.81
N GLU A 93 -16.38 -0.96 -6.38
CA GLU A 93 -15.61 0.23 -6.75
C GLU A 93 -14.20 0.20 -6.17
N LEU A 94 -14.05 -0.16 -4.90
CA LEU A 94 -12.74 -0.27 -4.25
C LEU A 94 -11.88 -1.35 -4.90
N ARG A 95 -12.45 -2.49 -5.32
CA ARG A 95 -11.73 -3.52 -6.09
C ARG A 95 -11.21 -3.00 -7.42
N ALA A 96 -12.04 -2.25 -8.15
CA ALA A 96 -11.63 -1.65 -9.42
C ALA A 96 -10.50 -0.62 -9.21
N ILE A 97 -10.55 0.15 -8.12
CA ILE A 97 -9.49 1.09 -7.73
C ILE A 97 -8.22 0.33 -7.35
N TRP A 98 -8.32 -0.71 -6.53
CA TRP A 98 -7.20 -1.56 -6.12
C TRP A 98 -6.43 -2.11 -7.33
N ASP A 99 -7.13 -2.67 -8.32
CA ASP A 99 -6.50 -3.22 -9.51
C ASP A 99 -5.78 -2.15 -10.34
N LYS A 100 -6.40 -0.98 -10.53
CA LYS A 100 -5.79 0.15 -11.26
C LYS A 100 -4.55 0.66 -10.55
N GLN A 101 -4.64 0.87 -9.24
CA GLN A 101 -3.56 1.42 -8.44
C GLN A 101 -2.38 0.46 -8.34
N LYS A 102 -2.63 -0.83 -8.11
CA LYS A 102 -1.59 -1.88 -8.13
C LYS A 102 -0.83 -1.90 -9.46
N ALA A 103 -1.56 -1.83 -10.59
CA ALA A 103 -0.95 -1.82 -11.91
C ALA A 103 -0.13 -0.53 -12.16
N HIS A 104 -0.63 0.62 -11.71
CA HIS A 104 0.07 1.89 -11.82
C HIS A 104 1.36 1.91 -10.99
N LEU A 105 1.28 1.53 -9.71
CA LEU A 105 2.45 1.41 -8.84
C LEU A 105 3.49 0.48 -9.42
N LYS A 106 3.09 -0.71 -9.91
CA LYS A 106 4.02 -1.62 -10.57
C LYS A 106 4.72 -0.95 -11.76
N THR A 107 3.95 -0.27 -12.61
CA THR A 107 4.50 0.43 -13.79
C THR A 107 5.53 1.49 -13.40
N GLU A 108 5.27 2.28 -12.36
CA GLU A 108 6.23 3.29 -11.89
C GLU A 108 7.44 2.65 -11.22
N MET A 109 7.25 1.60 -10.42
CA MET A 109 8.34 0.88 -9.76
C MET A 109 9.29 0.20 -10.77
N ASP A 110 8.77 -0.38 -11.84
CA ASP A 110 9.55 -1.04 -12.90
C ASP A 110 10.44 -0.05 -13.69
N ARG A 111 10.17 1.26 -13.60
CA ARG A 111 10.97 2.33 -14.25
C ARG A 111 12.15 2.81 -13.41
N VAL A 112 12.17 2.52 -12.11
CA VAL A 112 13.19 3.03 -11.18
C VAL A 112 14.46 2.20 -11.30
N LYS A 113 15.61 2.86 -11.53
CA LYS A 113 16.90 2.18 -11.53
C LYS A 113 17.28 1.73 -10.12
N ALA A 114 18.08 0.68 -10.02
CA ALA A 114 18.48 0.12 -8.72
C ALA A 114 19.13 1.16 -7.80
N GLU A 115 19.93 2.07 -8.35
CA GLU A 115 20.62 3.12 -7.59
C GLU A 115 19.64 4.19 -7.07
N ASP A 116 18.60 4.51 -7.84
CA ASP A 116 17.64 5.57 -7.51
C ASP A 116 16.74 5.19 -6.31
N TRP A 117 16.60 3.90 -6.02
CA TRP A 117 15.91 3.39 -4.83
C TRP A 117 16.59 3.79 -3.52
N PHE A 118 17.90 4.02 -3.55
CA PHE A 118 18.67 4.51 -2.41
C PHE A 118 18.65 6.04 -2.29
N GLY A 119 17.96 6.73 -3.21
CA GLY A 119 17.69 8.16 -3.10
C GLY A 119 16.65 8.50 -2.03
N ARG A 120 16.64 9.76 -1.64
CA ARG A 120 15.71 10.34 -0.67
C ARG A 120 14.25 10.22 -1.11
N HIS A 121 13.33 9.97 -0.17
CA HIS A 121 11.88 10.13 -0.40
C HIS A 121 11.42 11.56 -0.07
N THR A 122 10.27 12.02 -0.57
CA THR A 122 9.91 13.44 -0.49
C THR A 122 9.66 13.95 0.93
N ALA A 123 9.31 13.08 1.89
CA ALA A 123 9.02 13.44 3.28
C ALA A 123 10.23 13.58 4.25
N VAL A 124 11.48 13.48 3.79
CA VAL A 124 12.68 13.72 4.64
C VAL A 124 13.49 14.85 4.02
N SER A 125 14.08 15.74 4.82
CA SER A 125 14.90 16.85 4.30
C SER A 125 16.24 16.35 3.75
N GLU A 126 16.92 17.15 2.93
CA GLU A 126 18.27 16.80 2.46
C GLU A 126 19.29 16.73 3.62
N GLU A 127 19.17 17.63 4.59
CA GLU A 127 20.03 17.65 5.77
C GLU A 127 19.86 16.37 6.61
N ASP A 128 18.62 15.97 6.88
CA ASP A 128 18.34 14.75 7.65
C ASP A 128 18.76 13.50 6.88
N PHE A 129 18.54 13.48 5.56
CA PHE A 129 18.93 12.33 4.73
C PHE A 129 20.45 12.14 4.66
N ALA A 130 21.23 13.23 4.68
CA ALA A 130 22.69 13.13 4.76
C ALA A 130 23.16 12.47 6.07
N LYS A 131 22.42 12.67 7.17
CA LYS A 131 22.69 12.04 8.48
C LYS A 131 22.11 10.61 8.56
N GLU A 132 20.98 10.38 7.88
CA GLU A 132 20.19 9.15 7.94
C GLU A 132 19.88 8.60 6.53
N PRO A 133 20.89 8.15 5.76
CA PRO A 133 20.70 7.74 4.36
C PRO A 133 19.84 6.47 4.19
N HIS A 134 19.53 5.79 5.29
CA HIS A 134 18.59 4.67 5.32
C HIS A 134 17.12 5.13 5.18
N ARG A 135 16.82 6.42 5.34
CA ARG A 135 15.49 7.03 5.08
C ARG A 135 15.26 7.26 3.58
N ASN A 136 15.47 6.22 2.80
CA ASN A 136 15.41 6.23 1.33
C ASN A 136 14.10 5.63 0.79
N LYS A 137 13.90 5.71 -0.54
CA LYS A 137 12.72 5.17 -1.23
C LYS A 137 12.55 3.67 -1.02
N LEU A 138 13.63 2.89 -1.02
CA LEU A 138 13.56 1.44 -0.80
C LEU A 138 13.03 1.08 0.58
N ASN A 139 13.36 1.88 1.60
CA ASN A 139 12.81 1.72 2.95
C ASN A 139 11.29 1.98 3.01
N ILE A 140 10.76 2.87 2.17
CA ILE A 140 9.31 3.03 2.02
C ILE A 140 8.68 1.74 1.50
N ILE A 141 9.26 1.08 0.50
CA ILE A 141 8.75 -0.21 0.01
C ILE A 141 8.78 -1.26 1.11
N LEU A 142 9.89 -1.37 1.86
CA LEU A 142 10.00 -2.32 2.96
C LEU A 142 8.91 -2.10 4.02
N THR A 143 8.74 -0.86 4.49
CA THR A 143 7.74 -0.54 5.52
C THR A 143 6.31 -0.77 5.02
N ARG A 144 6.01 -0.40 3.77
CA ARG A 144 4.69 -0.63 3.16
C ARG A 144 4.41 -2.11 2.90
N THR A 145 5.44 -2.91 2.62
CA THR A 145 5.32 -4.36 2.49
C THR A 145 4.87 -5.00 3.81
N THR A 146 5.48 -4.59 4.93
CA THR A 146 5.10 -5.09 6.26
C THR A 146 3.71 -4.63 6.67
N HIS A 147 3.37 -3.37 6.38
CA HIS A 147 2.03 -2.82 6.61
C HIS A 147 0.95 -3.58 5.83
N LEU A 148 1.20 -3.87 4.56
CA LEU A 148 0.33 -4.68 3.73
C LEU A 148 0.13 -6.08 4.33
N ALA A 149 1.23 -6.77 4.67
CA ALA A 149 1.17 -8.10 5.27
C ALA A 149 0.39 -8.12 6.60
N TYR A 150 0.55 -7.08 7.42
CA TYR A 150 -0.21 -6.92 8.67
C TYR A 150 -1.73 -6.89 8.42
N HIS A 151 -2.19 -6.06 7.47
CA HIS A 151 -3.62 -5.97 7.16
C HIS A 151 -4.14 -7.16 6.34
N THR A 152 -3.32 -7.79 5.50
CA THR A 152 -3.66 -9.09 4.89
C THR A 152 -3.92 -10.14 5.96
N GLY A 153 -3.13 -10.16 7.05
CA GLY A 153 -3.34 -11.02 8.20
C GLY A 153 -4.62 -10.73 8.98
N GLN A 154 -5.20 -9.52 8.88
CA GLN A 154 -6.52 -9.23 9.43
C GLN A 154 -7.63 -9.69 8.47
N LEU A 155 -7.47 -9.45 7.17
CA LEU A 155 -8.43 -9.87 6.14
C LEU A 155 -8.64 -11.39 6.10
N ILE A 156 -7.65 -12.19 6.52
CA ILE A 156 -7.77 -13.66 6.53
C ILE A 156 -8.92 -14.16 7.42
N TYR A 157 -9.31 -13.39 8.45
CA TYR A 157 -10.39 -13.76 9.36
C TYR A 157 -11.80 -13.59 8.77
N LEU A 158 -11.88 -13.09 7.54
CA LEU A 158 -13.14 -12.95 6.80
C LEU A 158 -13.44 -14.18 5.92
N LYS A 159 -12.49 -15.12 5.78
CA LYS A 159 -12.72 -16.42 5.14
C LYS A 159 -13.52 -17.33 6.05
#